data_AF-A0AAW0AEQ9-F1
#
_entry.id   AF-A0AAW0AEQ9-F1
#
_cell.length_a   1.000
_cell.length_b   1.000
_cell.length_c   1.000
_cell.angle_alpha   90.00
_cell.angle_beta   90.00
_cell.angle_gamma   90.00
#
_symmetry.space_group_name_H-M   'P 1'
#
loop_
_entity.id
_entity.type
_entity.pdbx_description
1 polymer ?
#
loop_
_entity_poly.entity_id
_entity_poly.type
_entity_poly.pdbx_seq_one_letter_code
_entity_poly.pdbx_strand_id
1 'polypeptide(L)'
;MESHSLDQTTLYPQNSVQWMEHILCTSCKLTQLRPFQLELAVEINKKNHVFCVIATGMGKTVVLMAGALMANARGEKGVALLIVPTKVLVEQQAEVASRRGLRALPINQDTVRDARLAGRDLFKELAEGRLNDYLQKSI
;
A
#
# COMPACT_ATOMS: atom_id res chain seq x y z
N MET A 1 8.26 -23.67 -23.93
CA MET A 1 9.19 -23.66 -22.78
C MET A 1 8.64 -22.63 -21.82
N GLU A 2 7.67 -23.07 -21.01
CA GLU A 2 6.96 -22.20 -20.07
C GLU A 2 7.87 -21.89 -18.90
N SER A 3 8.28 -20.62 -18.78
CA SER A 3 9.04 -20.12 -17.64
C SER A 3 8.10 -19.99 -16.45
N HIS A 4 7.95 -21.05 -15.66
CA HIS A 4 7.42 -20.95 -14.31
C HIS A 4 8.36 -20.04 -13.50
N SER A 5 7.92 -18.80 -13.25
CA SER A 5 8.54 -17.95 -12.23
C SER A 5 8.35 -18.66 -10.89
N LEU A 6 9.45 -19.15 -10.31
CA LEU A 6 9.48 -19.64 -8.94
C LEU A 6 8.86 -18.58 -8.02
N ASP A 7 7.80 -18.97 -7.31
CA ASP A 7 7.14 -18.13 -6.33
C ASP A 7 8.11 -17.84 -5.17
N GLN A 8 8.77 -16.69 -5.23
CA GLN A 8 9.81 -16.25 -4.28
C GLN A 8 9.27 -16.07 -2.86
N THR A 9 7.95 -16.17 -2.64
CA THR A 9 7.35 -16.15 -1.30
C THR A 9 7.67 -17.39 -0.45
N THR A 10 8.23 -18.45 -1.06
CA THR A 10 8.60 -19.71 -0.36
C THR A 10 9.96 -19.68 0.35
N LEU A 11 10.79 -18.64 0.16
CA LEU A 11 12.14 -18.55 0.73
C LEU A 11 12.17 -18.28 2.24
N TYR A 12 11.14 -17.62 2.77
CA TYR A 12 11.09 -17.22 4.17
C TYR A 12 9.76 -17.63 4.79
N PRO A 13 9.75 -18.15 6.03
CA PRO A 13 8.50 -18.44 6.73
C PRO A 13 7.59 -17.20 6.77
N GLN A 14 6.34 -17.35 6.38
CA GLN A 14 5.35 -16.26 6.38
C GLN A 14 5.30 -15.59 7.76
N ASN A 15 5.23 -14.26 7.79
CA ASN A 15 5.28 -13.41 9.00
C ASN A 15 6.62 -13.42 9.78
N SER A 16 7.65 -14.13 9.32
CA SER A 16 9.01 -13.94 9.86
C SER A 16 9.54 -12.54 9.55
N VAL A 17 10.55 -12.10 10.31
CA VAL A 17 11.23 -10.82 10.09
C VAL A 17 11.80 -10.73 8.68
N GLN A 18 12.45 -11.80 8.22
CA GLN A 18 13.04 -11.90 6.89
C GLN A 18 11.98 -11.85 5.79
N TRP A 19 10.84 -12.51 6.01
CA TRP A 19 9.70 -12.43 5.09
C TRP A 19 9.18 -11.00 4.99
N MET A 20 8.99 -10.30 6.12
CA MET A 20 8.52 -8.91 6.12
C MET A 20 9.51 -7.98 5.41
N GLU A 21 10.81 -8.12 5.71
CA GLU A 21 11.86 -7.35 5.04
C GLU A 21 11.86 -7.61 3.53
N HIS A 22 11.79 -8.88 3.11
CA HIS A 22 11.74 -9.25 1.70
C HIS A 22 10.54 -8.62 0.97
N ILE A 23 9.33 -8.72 1.54
CA ILE A 23 8.12 -8.13 0.95
C ILE A 23 8.28 -6.62 0.81
N LEU A 24 8.70 -5.92 1.88
CA LEU A 24 8.80 -4.46 1.85
C LEU A 24 9.91 -3.97 0.92
N CYS A 25 11.06 -4.62 0.90
CA CYS A 25 12.15 -4.30 -0.03
C CYS A 25 11.72 -4.51 -1.48
N THR A 26 11.08 -5.64 -1.79
CA THR A 26 10.61 -5.96 -3.15
C THR A 26 9.54 -4.97 -3.60
N SER A 27 8.48 -4.77 -2.81
CA SER A 27 7.39 -3.86 -3.17
C SER A 27 7.83 -2.40 -3.24
N CYS A 28 8.78 -1.98 -2.40
CA CYS A 28 9.25 -0.60 -2.37
C CYS A 28 10.51 -0.34 -3.23
N LYS A 29 11.03 -1.35 -3.94
CA LYS A 29 12.27 -1.29 -4.73
C LYS A 29 13.48 -0.78 -3.91
N LEU A 30 13.63 -1.33 -2.70
CA LEU A 30 14.72 -1.02 -1.79
C LEU A 30 15.68 -2.20 -1.72
N THR A 31 16.97 -1.92 -1.59
CA THR A 31 17.99 -2.94 -1.34
C THR A 31 17.91 -3.46 0.10
N GLN A 32 17.60 -2.57 1.04
CA GLN A 32 17.48 -2.88 2.47
C GLN A 32 16.55 -1.87 3.16
N LEU A 33 15.94 -2.29 4.26
CA LEU A 33 15.18 -1.40 5.13
C LEU A 33 16.10 -0.66 6.10
N ARG A 34 15.66 0.52 6.52
CA ARG A 34 16.23 1.18 7.70
C ARG A 34 15.73 0.46 8.96
N PRO A 35 16.51 0.40 10.05
CA PRO A 35 16.13 -0.35 11.26
C PRO A 35 14.72 -0.03 11.76
N PHE A 36 14.39 1.26 11.89
CA PHE A 36 13.06 1.69 12.34
C PHE A 36 11.92 1.23 11.42
N GLN A 37 12.17 1.07 10.11
CA GLN A 37 11.12 0.64 9.18
C GLN A 37 10.74 -0.82 9.42
N LEU A 38 11.74 -1.67 9.68
CA LEU A 38 11.54 -3.08 9.96
C LEU A 38 10.92 -3.28 11.35
N GLU A 39 11.45 -2.59 12.37
CA GLU A 39 10.90 -2.63 13.74
C GLU A 39 9.41 -2.25 13.74
N LEU A 40 9.05 -1.15 13.08
CA LEU A 40 7.65 -0.71 13.02
C LEU A 40 6.79 -1.65 12.16
N ALA A 41 7.33 -2.24 11.09
CA ALA A 41 6.61 -3.23 10.30
C ALA A 41 6.29 -4.49 11.11
N VAL A 42 7.23 -4.94 11.96
CA VAL A 42 7.00 -6.06 12.89
C VAL A 42 5.83 -5.76 13.82
N GLU A 43 5.79 -4.57 14.42
CA GLU A 43 4.70 -4.17 15.32
C GLU A 43 3.35 -4.05 14.59
N ILE A 44 3.35 -3.48 13.38
CA ILE A 44 2.16 -3.43 12.51
C ILE A 44 1.67 -4.84 12.18
N ASN A 45 2.58 -5.77 11.87
CA ASN A 45 2.22 -7.16 11.53
C ASN A 45 1.62 -7.92 12.72
N LYS A 46 2.07 -7.61 13.94
CA LYS A 46 1.46 -8.09 15.19
C LYS A 46 0.10 -7.45 15.49
N LYS A 47 -0.37 -6.53 14.65
CA LYS A 47 -1.60 -5.75 14.81
C LYS A 47 -1.56 -4.78 16.01
N ASN A 48 -0.37 -4.35 16.41
CA ASN A 48 -0.20 -3.36 17.46
C ASN A 48 -0.44 -1.94 16.92
N HIS A 49 -0.92 -1.04 17.78
CA HIS A 49 -1.01 0.38 17.47
C HIS A 49 0.36 1.02 17.59
N VAL A 50 0.76 1.77 16.56
CA VAL A 50 2.08 2.40 16.48
C VAL A 50 1.92 3.91 16.41
N PHE A 51 2.62 4.62 17.30
CA PHE A 51 2.86 6.05 17.17
C PHE A 51 4.32 6.29 16.79
N CYS A 52 4.55 7.03 15.71
CA CYS A 52 5.86 7.13 15.08
C CYS A 52 6.25 8.60 14.88
N VAL A 53 7.42 8.99 15.40
CA VAL A 53 8.01 10.33 15.24
C VAL A 53 9.30 10.20 14.45
N ILE A 54 9.25 10.51 13.16
CA ILE A 54 10.38 10.35 12.23
C ILE A 54 10.46 11.59 11.34
N ALA A 55 11.68 12.08 11.12
CA ALA A 55 11.93 13.26 10.30
C ALA A 55 11.43 13.07 8.85
N THR A 56 11.14 14.19 8.18
CA THR A 56 10.78 14.20 6.75
C THR A 56 11.93 13.61 5.91
N GLY A 57 11.59 13.00 4.77
CA GLY A 57 12.58 12.37 3.87
C GLY A 57 13.17 11.04 4.37
N MET A 58 12.90 10.59 5.60
CA MET A 58 13.50 9.37 6.15
C MET A 58 12.85 8.06 5.68
N GLY A 59 11.84 8.12 4.81
CA GLY A 59 11.19 6.92 4.26
C GLY A 59 10.01 6.38 5.08
N LYS A 60 9.32 7.24 5.85
CA LYS A 60 8.11 6.88 6.61
C LYS A 60 7.00 6.20 5.78
N THR A 61 6.94 6.49 4.47
CA THR A 61 5.94 5.92 3.56
C THR A 61 6.05 4.41 3.40
N VAL A 62 7.22 3.80 3.66
CA VAL A 62 7.34 2.33 3.69
C VAL A 62 6.49 1.77 4.84
N VAL A 63 6.63 2.36 6.03
CA VAL A 63 5.89 1.96 7.24
C VAL A 63 4.39 2.19 7.09
N LEU A 64 3.99 3.35 6.54
CA LEU A 64 2.58 3.68 6.30
C LEU A 64 1.84 2.65 5.43
N MET A 65 2.57 1.98 4.51
CA MET A 65 1.99 0.99 3.60
C MET A 65 2.29 -0.46 4.03
N ALA A 66 3.08 -0.66 5.08
CA ALA A 66 3.61 -1.98 5.41
C ALA A 66 2.49 -3.00 5.67
N GLY A 67 1.49 -2.64 6.46
CA GLY A 67 0.35 -3.51 6.76
C GLY A 67 -0.40 -3.94 5.48
N ALA A 68 -0.66 -3.01 4.57
CA ALA A 68 -1.34 -3.29 3.31
C ALA A 68 -0.52 -4.19 2.37
N LEU A 69 0.78 -3.94 2.27
CA LEU A 69 1.70 -4.73 1.45
C LEU A 69 1.82 -6.16 1.97
N MET A 70 1.96 -6.32 3.28
CA MET A 70 2.02 -7.64 3.92
C MET A 70 0.67 -8.38 3.77
N ALA A 71 -0.46 -7.72 3.98
CA ALA A 71 -1.79 -8.31 3.76
C ALA A 71 -1.97 -8.78 2.31
N ASN A 72 -1.57 -7.94 1.35
CA ASN A 72 -1.59 -8.29 -0.07
C ASN A 72 -0.69 -9.50 -0.39
N ALA A 73 0.51 -9.55 0.17
CA ALA A 73 1.42 -10.69 0.03
C ALA A 73 0.87 -11.99 0.63
N ARG A 74 -0.02 -11.91 1.62
CA ARG A 74 -0.73 -13.05 2.20
C ARG A 74 -1.99 -13.46 1.41
N GLY A 75 -2.34 -12.73 0.34
CA GLY A 75 -3.58 -12.94 -0.39
C GLY A 75 -4.83 -12.55 0.42
N GLU A 76 -4.69 -11.73 1.46
CA GLU A 76 -5.80 -11.31 2.29
C GLU A 76 -6.73 -10.36 1.51
N LYS A 77 -8.03 -10.53 1.70
CA LYS A 77 -9.04 -9.57 1.24
C LYS A 77 -9.25 -8.53 2.33
N GLY A 78 -8.96 -7.27 2.02
CA GLY A 78 -9.13 -6.17 2.97
C GLY A 78 -8.93 -4.80 2.35
N VAL A 79 -9.23 -3.77 3.13
CA VAL A 79 -9.04 -2.36 2.76
C VAL A 79 -8.14 -1.71 3.80
N ALA A 80 -7.10 -1.01 3.32
CA ALA A 80 -6.30 -0.13 4.15
C ALA A 80 -6.74 1.32 3.94
N LEU A 81 -7.02 2.03 5.03
CA LEU A 81 -7.39 3.45 5.00
C LEU A 81 -6.17 4.30 5.35
N LEU A 82 -5.74 5.16 4.43
CA LEU A 82 -4.68 6.12 4.65
C LEU A 82 -5.27 7.54 4.64
N ILE A 83 -5.22 8.19 5.80
CA ILE A 83 -5.74 9.55 5.96
C ILE A 83 -4.57 10.53 5.87
N VAL A 84 -4.67 11.49 4.97
CA VAL A 84 -3.67 12.55 4.79
C VAL A 84 -4.36 13.92 4.69
N PRO A 85 -3.70 15.00 5.14
CA PRO A 85 -4.38 16.27 5.40
C PRO A 85 -4.70 17.09 4.14
N THR A 86 -4.09 16.81 2.99
CA THR A 86 -4.26 17.62 1.77
C THR A 86 -4.63 16.76 0.56
N LYS A 87 -5.45 17.34 -0.34
CA LYS A 87 -5.84 16.72 -1.62
C LYS A 87 -4.63 16.21 -2.41
N VAL A 88 -3.61 17.04 -2.54
CA VAL A 88 -2.37 16.71 -3.27
C VAL A 88 -1.69 15.48 -2.66
N LEU A 89 -1.62 15.41 -1.33
CA LEU A 89 -1.04 14.24 -0.66
C LEU A 89 -1.91 12.98 -0.86
N VAL A 90 -3.24 13.10 -0.91
CA VAL A 90 -4.12 11.94 -1.18
C VAL A 90 -3.76 11.31 -2.52
N GLU A 91 -3.68 12.13 -3.57
CA GLU A 91 -3.38 11.69 -4.93
C GLU A 91 -1.96 11.11 -5.03
N GLN A 92 -0.97 11.79 -4.45
CA GLN A 92 0.41 11.30 -4.41
C GLN A 92 0.54 9.97 -3.67
N GLN A 93 -0.15 9.79 -2.53
CA GLN A 93 -0.09 8.52 -1.81
C GLN A 93 -0.81 7.39 -2.57
N ALA A 94 -1.91 7.69 -3.25
CA ALA A 94 -2.60 6.72 -4.11
C ALA A 94 -1.68 6.26 -5.24
N GLU A 95 -1.00 7.18 -5.92
CA GLU A 95 -0.02 6.85 -6.96
C GLU A 95 1.14 6.00 -6.42
N VAL A 96 1.71 6.37 -5.27
CA VAL A 96 2.78 5.59 -4.64
C VAL A 96 2.31 4.18 -4.28
N ALA A 97 1.08 4.03 -3.77
CA ALA A 97 0.51 2.72 -3.47
C ALA A 97 0.32 1.87 -4.73
N SER A 98 -0.20 2.46 -5.81
CA SER A 98 -0.33 1.79 -7.12
C SER A 98 1.00 1.34 -7.70
N ARG A 99 2.03 2.19 -7.64
CA ARG A 99 3.39 1.83 -8.08
C ARG A 99 4.03 0.69 -7.26
N ARG A 100 3.49 0.38 -6.09
CA ARG A 100 3.94 -0.70 -5.18
C ARG A 100 3.05 -1.95 -5.25
N GLY A 101 2.17 -2.04 -6.24
CA GLY A 101 1.33 -3.21 -6.49
C GLY A 101 0.03 -3.26 -5.67
N LEU A 102 -0.37 -2.16 -5.03
CA LEU A 102 -1.67 -2.05 -4.36
C LEU A 102 -2.70 -1.39 -5.28
N ARG A 103 -3.96 -1.84 -5.21
CA ARG A 103 -5.07 -1.07 -5.80
C ARG A 103 -5.41 0.08 -4.86
N ALA A 104 -5.32 1.31 -5.35
CA ALA A 104 -5.51 2.52 -4.54
C ALA A 104 -6.60 3.41 -5.13
N LEU A 105 -7.39 4.02 -4.24
CA LEU A 105 -8.51 4.89 -4.58
C LEU A 105 -8.33 6.24 -3.86
N PRO A 106 -8.01 7.34 -4.57
CA PRO A 106 -7.97 8.65 -3.94
C PRO A 106 -9.39 9.16 -3.64
N ILE A 107 -9.68 9.41 -2.36
CA ILE A 107 -10.97 9.96 -1.92
C ILE A 107 -10.75 11.36 -1.38
N ASN A 108 -11.24 12.36 -2.12
CA ASN A 108 -11.34 13.76 -1.71
C ASN A 108 -12.57 14.39 -2.36
N GLN A 109 -12.88 15.65 -2.01
CA GLN A 109 -14.09 16.33 -2.50
C GLN A 109 -14.16 16.36 -4.04
N ASP A 110 -13.04 16.57 -4.71
CA ASP A 110 -13.01 16.65 -6.17
C ASP A 110 -13.15 15.27 -6.81
N THR A 111 -12.44 14.25 -6.33
CA THR A 111 -12.57 12.89 -6.89
C THR A 111 -13.98 12.32 -6.69
N VAL A 112 -14.62 12.61 -5.55
CA VAL A 112 -16.01 12.23 -5.29
C VAL A 112 -16.97 12.98 -6.21
N ARG A 113 -16.76 14.29 -6.42
CA ARG A 113 -17.59 15.09 -7.33
C ARG A 113 -17.47 14.59 -8.76
N ASP A 114 -16.25 14.36 -9.24
CA ASP A 114 -15.99 13.93 -10.61
C ASP A 114 -16.56 12.54 -10.88
N ALA A 115 -16.43 11.62 -9.92
CA ALA A 115 -17.07 10.30 -9.98
C ALA A 115 -18.59 10.42 -10.04
N ARG A 116 -19.20 11.27 -9.20
CA ARG A 116 -20.65 11.49 -9.21
C ARG A 116 -21.14 12.06 -10.54
N LEU A 117 -20.41 13.03 -11.13
CA LEU A 117 -20.72 13.58 -12.45
C LEU A 117 -20.64 12.52 -13.56
N ALA A 118 -19.78 11.52 -13.39
CA ALA A 118 -19.67 10.36 -14.27
C ALA A 118 -20.67 9.21 -13.93
N GLY A 119 -21.61 9.42 -13.01
CA GLY A 119 -22.59 8.39 -12.59
C GLY A 119 -21.99 7.25 -11.76
N ARG A 120 -20.83 7.47 -11.13
CA ARG A 120 -20.10 6.49 -10.31
C ARG A 120 -20.25 6.79 -8.82
N ASP A 121 -20.08 5.75 -8.00
CA ASP A 121 -20.02 5.85 -6.55
C ASP A 121 -18.74 5.16 -6.04
N LEU A 122 -17.79 5.99 -5.59
CA LEU A 122 -16.47 5.55 -5.13
C LEU A 122 -16.53 4.58 -3.96
N PHE A 123 -17.47 4.81 -3.02
CA PHE A 123 -17.58 3.99 -1.82
C PHE A 123 -18.22 2.64 -2.13
N LYS A 124 -19.20 2.62 -3.04
CA LYS A 124 -19.79 1.38 -3.54
C LYS A 124 -18.77 0.56 -4.34
N GLU A 125 -18.00 1.20 -5.22
CA GLU A 125 -16.90 0.56 -5.96
C GLU A 125 -15.88 -0.09 -5.02
N LEU A 126 -15.50 0.62 -3.94
CA LEU A 126 -14.60 0.08 -2.92
C LEU A 126 -15.23 -1.12 -2.19
N ALA A 127 -16.48 -1.03 -1.75
CA ALA A 127 -17.18 -2.09 -1.03
C ALA A 127 -17.35 -3.37 -1.85
N GLU A 128 -17.54 -3.23 -3.17
CA GLU A 128 -17.68 -4.35 -4.10
C GLU A 128 -16.32 -4.86 -4.62
N GLY A 129 -15.20 -4.23 -4.23
CA GLY A 129 -13.87 -4.57 -4.71
C GLY A 129 -13.63 -4.25 -6.20
N ARG A 130 -14.48 -3.42 -6.80
CA ARG A 130 -14.45 -2.99 -8.20
C ARG A 130 -13.72 -1.66 -8.34
N LEU A 131 -12.41 -1.67 -8.10
CA LEU A 131 -11.57 -0.49 -8.33
C LEU A 131 -11.14 -0.46 -9.81
N ASN A 132 -11.69 0.49 -10.58
CA ASN A 132 -11.17 0.81 -11.91
C ASN A 132 -9.88 1.65 -11.78
N ASP A 133 -8.96 1.56 -12.74
CA ASP A 133 -7.70 2.32 -12.69
C ASP A 133 -7.97 3.83 -12.75
N TYR A 134 -7.89 4.51 -11.60
CA TYR A 134 -8.11 5.97 -11.49
C TYR A 134 -6.95 6.79 -12.08
N LEU A 135 -5.81 6.16 -12.38
CA LEU A 135 -4.57 6.85 -12.76
C LEU A 135 -4.22 6.76 -14.26
N GLN A 136 -5.10 6.23 -15.13
CA GLN A 136 -4.86 6.29 -16.58
C GLN A 136 -5.14 7.67 -17.22
N LYS A 137 -5.47 8.70 -16.42
CA LYS A 137 -5.70 10.07 -16.91
C LYS A 137 -4.93 11.08 -16.07
N SER A 138 -3.63 11.19 -16.30
CA SER A 138 -2.86 12.39 -15.94
C SER A 138 -1.65 12.50 -16.88
N ILE A 139 -1.87 13.30 -17.93
CA ILE A 139 -0.96 13.80 -18.97
C ILE A 139 -0.50 12.77 -20.01
#